data_AF-A0A3Q1FJX8-F1
#
_entry.id   AF-A0A3Q1FJX8-F1
#
_cell.length_a   1.000
_cell.length_b   1.000
_cell.length_c   1.000
_cell.angle_alpha   90.00
_cell.angle_beta   90.00
_cell.angle_gamma   90.00
#
_symmetry.space_group_name_H-M   'P 1'
#
loop_
_entity.id
_entity.type
_entity.pdbx_description
1 polymer ?
#
loop_
_entity_poly.entity_id
_entity_poly.type
_entity_poly.pdbx_seq_one_letter_code
_entity_poly.pdbx_strand_id
1 'polypeptide(L)'
;MKAENLYPQAICAHALKCSLRFMSNYRLRPVDIEFMKALQDKVNVVPLIAKADCLTPLEIKKLKERLREEIDKYGIKIYQFPDCDSDEDEEFKQQDRELKESTPFAVIGSNTVVEARGQRVRGRLYPWGIVEVENPSHCDFVKLRTMLIRTHMHDLKDITSDCHYENYRALCIQTMTSKMNADKRVESPIPILPLSTPDVETEKLIKMKDDEVSGCLRLNNALQEVLHNQDADVNR
;
A
#
# COMPACT_ATOMS: atom_id res chain seq x y z
N MET A 1 -15.07 -35.30 2.49
CA MET A 1 -14.10 -34.84 3.51
C MET A 1 -12.76 -35.46 3.16
N LYS A 2 -11.69 -34.77 2.76
CA LYS A 2 -11.34 -33.36 2.71
C LYS A 2 -10.56 -33.16 1.41
N ALA A 3 -11.07 -32.31 0.52
CA ALA A 3 -10.26 -31.63 -0.47
C ALA A 3 -9.99 -30.25 0.09
N GLU A 4 -9.13 -30.17 1.11
CA GLU A 4 -8.54 -28.91 1.51
C GLU A 4 -7.41 -28.65 0.52
N ASN A 5 -7.79 -27.88 -0.51
CA ASN A 5 -6.91 -27.30 -1.49
C ASN A 5 -5.67 -26.75 -0.79
N LEU A 6 -4.56 -27.43 -1.06
CA LEU A 6 -3.22 -26.94 -0.86
C LEU A 6 -3.15 -25.59 -1.58
N TYR A 7 -3.31 -24.52 -0.80
CA TYR A 7 -3.23 -23.15 -1.28
C TYR A 7 -1.94 -22.98 -2.11
N PRO A 8 -1.96 -22.14 -3.15
CA PRO A 8 -0.83 -21.96 -4.06
C PRO A 8 0.30 -21.17 -3.38
N GLN A 9 0.96 -21.75 -2.38
CA GLN A 9 2.12 -21.19 -1.69
C GLN A 9 3.39 -21.18 -2.56
N ALA A 10 3.33 -21.68 -3.80
CA ALA A 10 4.48 -21.82 -4.69
C ALA A 10 4.51 -20.83 -5.87
N ILE A 11 3.60 -19.86 -5.95
CA ILE A 11 3.63 -18.86 -7.02
C ILE A 11 4.48 -17.65 -6.57
N CYS A 12 5.78 -17.77 -6.82
CA CYS A 12 6.78 -16.69 -6.88
C CYS A 12 6.80 -15.65 -5.74
N ALA A 13 7.51 -15.95 -4.66
CA ALA A 13 7.93 -15.00 -3.61
C ALA A 13 8.96 -13.92 -4.06
N HIS A 14 8.98 -13.58 -5.35
CA HIS A 14 9.91 -12.60 -5.97
C HIS A 14 9.31 -11.19 -6.12
N ALA A 15 8.06 -10.97 -5.68
CA ALA A 15 7.49 -9.62 -5.66
C ALA A 15 8.36 -8.69 -4.80
N LEU A 16 8.62 -7.49 -5.33
CA LEU A 16 9.30 -6.42 -4.62
C LEU A 16 8.41 -5.97 -3.46
N LYS A 17 8.80 -6.33 -2.24
CA LYS A 17 8.05 -6.04 -1.00
C LYS A 17 8.18 -4.59 -0.56
N CYS A 18 9.32 -3.96 -0.89
CA CYS A 18 9.60 -2.56 -0.61
C CYS A 18 10.58 -1.99 -1.63
N SER A 19 10.47 -0.68 -1.89
CA SER A 19 11.41 0.09 -2.71
C SER A 19 11.98 1.23 -1.88
N LEU A 20 13.30 1.19 -1.63
CA LEU A 20 14.01 2.22 -0.88
C LEU A 20 14.44 3.34 -1.81
N ARG A 21 13.85 4.53 -1.66
CA ARG A 21 14.19 5.68 -2.51
C ARG A 21 15.17 6.62 -1.80
N PHE A 22 16.40 6.67 -2.29
CA PHE A 22 17.39 7.64 -1.83
C PHE A 22 17.12 9.03 -2.41
N MET A 23 16.92 10.00 -1.52
CA MET A 23 16.65 11.39 -1.83
C MET A 23 17.91 12.25 -1.74
N SER A 24 17.92 13.35 -2.49
CA SER A 24 18.97 14.36 -2.44
C SER A 24 18.92 15.16 -1.13
N ASN A 25 20.06 15.67 -0.70
CA ASN A 25 20.24 16.35 0.60
C ASN A 25 19.64 17.76 0.68
N TYR A 26 19.00 18.24 -0.40
CA TYR A 26 18.53 19.62 -0.48
C TYR A 26 17.02 19.72 -0.76
N ARG A 27 16.54 19.01 -1.79
CA ARG A 27 15.15 19.05 -2.29
C ARG A 27 14.77 17.75 -3.00
N LEU A 28 13.47 17.49 -3.07
CA LEU A 28 12.90 16.43 -3.90
C LEU A 28 13.11 16.79 -5.38
N ARG A 29 13.84 15.97 -6.14
CA ARG A 29 14.06 16.25 -7.57
C ARG A 29 12.83 15.87 -8.39
N PRO A 30 12.56 16.52 -9.53
CA PRO A 30 11.45 16.15 -10.43
C PRO A 30 11.48 14.67 -10.83
N VAL A 31 12.67 14.14 -11.11
CA VAL A 31 12.85 12.70 -11.41
C VAL A 31 12.44 11.80 -10.23
N ASP A 32 12.65 12.25 -9.00
CA ASP A 32 12.26 11.49 -7.81
C ASP A 32 10.74 11.50 -7.65
N ILE A 33 10.08 12.62 -7.97
CA ILE A 33 8.62 12.76 -7.97
C ILE A 33 7.97 11.84 -8.99
N GLU A 34 8.40 11.91 -10.25
CA GLU A 34 7.85 11.06 -11.32
C GLU A 34 8.04 9.57 -11.01
N PHE A 35 9.23 9.21 -10.50
CA PHE A 35 9.53 7.84 -10.12
C PHE A 35 8.65 7.34 -8.97
N MET A 36 8.49 8.14 -7.91
CA MET A 36 7.61 7.77 -6.80
C MET A 36 6.15 7.68 -7.23
N LYS A 37 5.67 8.61 -8.08
CA LYS A 37 4.32 8.55 -8.65
C LYS A 37 4.08 7.32 -9.51
N ALA A 38 5.09 6.85 -10.24
CA ALA A 38 4.99 5.65 -11.06
C ALA A 38 5.04 4.35 -10.25
N LEU A 39 5.61 4.37 -9.04
CA LEU A 39 5.78 3.20 -8.18
C LEU A 39 4.75 3.08 -7.05
N GLN A 40 4.14 4.18 -6.62
CA GLN A 40 3.26 4.22 -5.45
C GLN A 40 2.12 3.18 -5.49
N ASP A 41 1.62 2.82 -6.67
CA ASP A 41 0.53 1.85 -6.83
C ASP A 41 1.03 0.41 -6.98
N LYS A 42 2.34 0.21 -7.14
CA LYS A 42 2.96 -1.09 -7.46
C LYS A 42 3.77 -1.67 -6.30
N VAL A 43 4.41 -0.82 -5.50
CA VAL A 43 5.34 -1.22 -4.45
C VAL A 43 5.27 -0.23 -3.29
N ASN A 44 5.46 -0.73 -2.06
CA ASN A 44 5.65 0.07 -0.87
C ASN A 44 6.91 0.95 -0.99
N VAL A 45 6.73 2.26 -1.15
CA VAL A 45 7.84 3.23 -1.26
C VAL A 45 8.23 3.74 0.11
N VAL A 46 9.50 3.55 0.50
CA VAL A 46 10.07 4.10 1.74
C VAL A 46 11.11 5.15 1.40
N PRO A 47 10.87 6.44 1.73
CA PRO A 47 11.80 7.52 1.43
C PRO A 47 12.98 7.56 2.41
N LEU A 48 14.20 7.66 1.88
CA LEU A 48 15.45 7.70 2.63
C LEU A 48 16.27 8.94 2.26
N ILE A 49 16.86 9.60 3.25
CA ILE A 49 17.87 10.64 3.04
C ILE A 49 19.25 9.95 3.06
N ALA A 50 19.95 9.99 1.93
CA ALA A 50 21.29 9.41 1.81
C ALA A 50 22.34 10.31 2.45
N LYS A 51 23.50 9.74 2.82
CA LYS A 51 24.68 10.50 3.27
C LYS A 51 24.33 11.55 4.33
N ALA A 52 23.59 11.14 5.36
CA ALA A 52 23.15 12.03 6.43
C ALA A 52 24.32 12.70 7.18
N ASP A 53 25.52 12.12 7.13
CA ASP A 53 26.75 12.68 7.69
C ASP A 53 27.24 13.96 6.99
N CYS A 54 26.68 14.32 5.83
CA CYS A 54 26.94 15.60 5.18
C CYS A 54 26.05 16.74 5.69
N LEU A 55 25.11 16.47 6.59
CA LEU A 55 24.12 17.43 7.08
C LEU A 55 24.20 17.55 8.60
N THR A 56 24.00 18.76 9.10
CA THR A 56 23.83 18.98 10.54
C THR A 56 22.47 18.47 11.02
N PRO A 57 22.30 18.12 12.30
CA PRO A 57 21.00 17.67 12.83
C PRO A 57 19.86 18.68 12.59
N LEU A 58 20.17 19.97 12.63
CA LEU A 58 19.21 21.04 12.35
C LEU A 58 18.78 21.05 10.87
N GLU A 59 19.73 20.87 9.96
CA GLU A 59 19.44 20.78 8.52
C GLU A 59 18.65 19.53 8.19
N ILE A 60 18.96 18.39 8.81
CA ILE A 60 18.19 17.15 8.67
C ILE A 60 16.75 17.37 9.10
N LYS A 61 16.52 18.00 10.25
CA LYS A 61 15.15 18.30 10.73
C LYS A 61 14.37 19.15 9.72
N LYS A 62 14.97 20.26 9.26
CA LYS A 62 14.39 21.13 8.23
C LYS A 62 14.19 20.43 6.89
N LEU A 63 15.05 19.48 6.52
CA LEU A 63 14.92 18.70 5.30
C LEU A 63 13.77 17.69 5.42
N LYS A 64 13.63 17.01 6.56
CA LYS A 64 12.53 16.07 6.82
C LYS A 64 11.18 16.78 6.75
N GLU A 65 11.03 17.94 7.37
CA GLU A 65 9.82 18.76 7.30
C GLU A 65 9.47 19.15 5.85
N ARG A 66 10.42 19.73 5.12
CA ARG A 66 10.22 20.09 3.71
C ARG A 66 9.89 18.90 2.82
N LEU A 67 10.54 17.76 3.00
CA LEU A 67 10.24 16.56 2.22
C LEU A 67 8.84 16.04 2.49
N ARG A 68 8.34 16.09 3.73
CA ARG A 68 6.96 15.70 4.05
C ARG A 68 5.95 16.62 3.38
N GLU A 69 6.18 17.94 3.44
CA GLU A 69 5.36 18.93 2.75
C GLU A 69 5.36 18.72 1.23
N GLU A 70 6.52 18.43 0.62
CA GLU A 70 6.61 18.16 -0.81
C GLU A 70 5.88 16.86 -1.20
N ILE A 71 6.05 15.78 -0.42
CA ILE A 71 5.36 14.50 -0.64
C ILE A 71 3.84 14.67 -0.61
N ASP A 72 3.33 15.40 0.39
CA ASP A 72 1.91 15.68 0.55
C ASP A 72 1.38 16.57 -0.58
N LYS A 73 2.12 17.66 -0.90
CA LYS A 73 1.78 18.57 -2.00
C LYS A 73 1.67 17.87 -3.36
N TYR A 74 2.53 16.88 -3.63
CA TYR A 74 2.49 16.12 -4.88
C TYR A 74 1.52 14.93 -4.84
N GLY A 75 0.90 14.65 -3.70
CA GLY A 75 -0.04 13.54 -3.50
C GLY A 75 0.61 12.17 -3.65
N ILE A 76 1.87 12.04 -3.21
CA ILE A 76 2.63 10.78 -3.35
C ILE A 76 2.29 9.86 -2.18
N LYS A 77 1.72 8.70 -2.48
CA LYS A 77 1.46 7.66 -1.47
C LYS A 77 2.75 6.92 -1.15
N ILE A 78 3.33 7.24 0.01
CA ILE A 78 4.42 6.46 0.60
C ILE A 78 3.86 5.38 1.52
N TYR A 79 4.70 4.41 1.89
CA TYR A 79 4.34 3.42 2.89
C TYR A 79 3.92 4.10 4.20
N GLN A 80 2.68 3.84 4.61
CA GLN A 80 2.11 4.28 5.87
C GLN A 80 2.25 3.12 6.85
N PHE A 81 2.78 3.41 8.04
CA PHE A 81 2.86 2.42 9.09
C PHE A 81 1.45 2.12 9.62
N PRO A 82 1.07 0.85 9.77
CA PRO A 82 -0.21 0.47 10.37
C PRO A 82 -0.37 1.10 11.76
N ASP A 83 -1.61 1.32 12.17
CA ASP A 83 -1.89 1.81 13.52
C ASP A 83 -1.78 0.66 14.51
N CYS A 84 -1.10 0.90 15.64
CA CYS A 84 -0.92 -0.08 16.69
C CYS A 84 -2.28 -0.45 17.30
N ASP A 85 -2.49 -1.73 17.59
CA ASP A 85 -3.71 -2.18 18.24
C ASP A 85 -3.79 -1.65 19.69
N SER A 86 -5.02 -1.42 20.16
CA SER A 86 -5.25 -0.73 21.45
C SER A 86 -4.74 -1.52 22.67
N ASP A 87 -4.63 -2.84 22.53
CA ASP A 87 -4.18 -3.81 23.53
C ASP A 87 -2.67 -4.00 23.58
N GLU A 88 -1.91 -3.38 22.67
CA GLU A 88 -0.43 -3.41 22.73
C GLU A 88 0.13 -2.55 23.86
N ASP A 89 1.31 -2.94 24.33
CA ASP A 89 2.04 -2.25 25.40
C ASP A 89 2.38 -0.81 25.00
N GLU A 90 2.30 0.12 25.98
CA GLU A 90 2.62 1.54 25.75
C GLU A 90 4.06 1.76 25.26
N GLU A 91 5.00 0.88 25.62
CA GLU A 91 6.38 0.91 25.12
C GLU A 91 6.45 0.65 23.61
N PHE A 92 5.66 -0.31 23.11
CA PHE A 92 5.61 -0.65 21.69
C PHE A 92 4.97 0.49 20.88
N LYS A 93 3.85 1.04 21.37
CA LYS A 93 3.19 2.21 20.77
C LYS A 93 4.11 3.42 20.66
N GLN A 94 4.95 3.65 21.66
CA GLN A 94 5.93 4.73 21.65
C GLN A 94 7.02 4.49 20.58
N GLN A 95 7.54 3.26 20.48
CA GLN A 95 8.53 2.90 19.46
C GLN A 95 7.99 3.08 18.04
N ASP A 96 6.74 2.68 17.79
CA ASP A 96 6.10 2.83 16.48
C ASP A 96 5.85 4.29 16.14
N ARG A 97 5.42 5.11 17.11
CA ARG A 97 5.31 6.56 16.91
C ARG A 97 6.65 7.20 16.54
N GLU A 98 7.72 6.83 17.24
CA GLU A 98 9.06 7.31 16.94
C GLU A 98 9.54 6.87 15.55
N LEU A 99 9.17 5.67 15.09
CA LEU A 99 9.45 5.18 13.73
C LEU A 99 8.67 5.99 12.68
N LYS A 100 7.38 6.24 12.90
CA LYS A 100 6.54 7.09 12.04
C LYS A 100 7.13 8.49 11.91
N GLU A 101 7.49 9.11 13.04
CA GLU A 101 8.10 10.44 13.07
C GLU A 101 9.52 10.49 12.48
N SER A 102 10.24 9.37 12.47
CA SER A 102 11.59 9.29 11.90
C SER A 102 11.60 9.26 10.38
N THR A 103 10.46 9.02 9.71
CA THR A 103 10.33 8.97 8.26
C THR A 103 10.24 10.37 7.66
N PRO A 104 11.06 10.75 6.65
CA PRO A 104 12.04 9.93 5.94
C PRO A 104 13.33 9.66 6.74
N PHE A 105 13.81 8.42 6.72
CA PHE A 105 14.98 7.99 7.51
C PHE A 105 16.28 8.60 7.00
N ALA A 106 17.06 9.21 7.88
CA ALA A 106 18.38 9.74 7.54
C ALA A 106 19.45 8.68 7.81
N VAL A 107 20.04 8.13 6.75
CA VAL A 107 20.93 6.97 6.85
C VAL A 107 22.33 7.23 6.33
N ILE A 108 23.29 6.53 6.93
CA ILE A 108 24.70 6.54 6.55
C ILE A 108 25.09 5.10 6.24
N GLY A 109 25.66 4.86 5.07
CA GLY A 109 26.24 3.58 4.70
C GLY A 109 27.75 3.62 4.86
N SER A 110 28.33 2.60 5.48
CA SER A 110 29.78 2.37 5.46
C SER A 110 30.08 0.88 5.43
N ASN A 111 31.03 0.50 4.58
CA ASN A 111 31.60 -0.85 4.54
C ASN A 111 32.89 -0.95 5.37
N THR A 112 33.42 0.18 5.84
CA THR A 112 34.67 0.25 6.59
C THR A 112 34.41 0.03 8.08
N VAL A 113 35.24 -0.81 8.70
CA VAL A 113 35.25 -1.02 10.15
C VAL A 113 36.33 -0.13 10.75
N VAL A 114 35.94 0.71 11.70
CA VAL A 114 36.80 1.64 12.41
C VAL A 114 36.79 1.30 13.89
N GLU A 115 37.88 1.60 14.59
CA GLU A 115 37.95 1.43 16.04
C GLU A 115 37.46 2.72 16.70
N ALA A 116 36.35 2.63 17.43
CA ALA A 116 35.81 3.73 18.22
C ALA A 116 35.61 3.22 19.66
N ARG A 117 36.16 3.95 20.63
CA ARG A 117 36.03 3.63 22.08
C ARG A 117 36.43 2.18 22.43
N GLY A 118 37.45 1.63 21.75
CA GLY A 118 37.94 0.27 21.96
C GLY A 118 37.06 -0.84 21.36
N GLN A 119 36.02 -0.48 20.60
CA GLN A 119 35.17 -1.42 19.86
C GLN A 119 35.32 -1.22 18.36
N ARG A 120 35.30 -2.34 17.62
CA ARG A 120 35.30 -2.34 16.16
C ARG A 120 33.88 -2.13 15.67
N VAL A 121 33.58 -0.92 15.20
CA VAL A 121 32.25 -0.52 14.72
C VAL A 121 32.29 -0.13 13.25
N ARG A 122 31.19 -0.29 12.53
CA ARG A 122 31.08 0.19 11.15
C ARG A 122 30.89 1.70 11.16
N GLY A 123 31.75 2.40 10.44
CA GLY A 123 31.77 3.86 10.49
C GLY A 123 32.58 4.51 9.37
N ARG A 124 32.47 5.83 9.26
CA ARG A 124 33.28 6.66 8.35
C ARG A 124 34.23 7.49 9.19
N LEU A 125 35.52 7.42 8.85
CA LEU A 125 36.56 8.23 9.49
C LEU A 125 36.76 9.52 8.70
N TYR A 126 36.66 10.65 9.40
CA TYR A 126 37.00 11.97 8.90
C TYR A 126 38.14 12.57 9.74
N PRO A 127 38.87 13.58 9.23
CA PRO A 127 39.91 14.25 10.02
C PRO A 127 39.37 14.89 11.32
N TRP A 128 38.09 15.26 11.36
CA TRP A 128 37.43 15.88 12.51
C TRP A 128 36.69 14.87 13.43
N GLY A 129 36.66 13.58 13.09
CA GLY A 129 36.00 12.58 13.93
C GLY A 129 35.50 11.35 13.20
N ILE A 130 34.91 10.44 13.96
CA ILE A 130 34.38 9.17 13.47
C ILE A 130 32.86 9.21 13.53
N VAL A 131 32.22 8.87 12.40
CA VAL A 131 30.78 8.74 12.31
C VAL A 131 30.41 7.26 12.32
N GLU A 132 29.89 6.80 13.45
CA GLU A 132 29.38 5.44 13.66
C GLU A 132 28.02 5.24 12.97
N VAL A 133 27.87 4.16 12.20
CA VAL A 133 26.62 3.83 11.48
C VAL A 133 25.56 3.21 12.40
N GLU A 134 25.97 2.47 13.42
CA GLU A 134 25.02 1.82 14.34
C GLU A 134 24.61 2.71 15.52
N ASN A 135 25.09 3.95 15.58
CA ASN A 135 24.79 4.88 16.65
C ASN A 135 23.50 5.67 16.33
N PRO A 136 22.42 5.55 17.12
CA PRO A 136 21.16 6.26 16.89
C PRO A 136 21.29 7.79 16.95
N SER A 137 22.32 8.30 17.62
CA SER A 137 22.58 9.74 17.70
C SER A 137 23.17 10.31 16.41
N HIS A 138 23.77 9.47 15.57
CA HIS A 138 24.40 9.87 14.30
C HIS A 138 23.47 9.64 13.10
N CYS A 139 22.72 8.53 13.09
CA CYS A 139 21.77 8.25 12.01
C CYS A 139 20.65 7.28 12.42
N ASP A 140 19.58 7.31 11.63
CA ASP A 140 18.41 6.45 11.82
C ASP A 140 18.61 5.04 11.21
N PHE A 141 19.85 4.60 10.95
CA PHE A 141 20.11 3.30 10.32
C PHE A 141 19.56 2.13 11.16
N VAL A 142 19.71 2.18 12.49
CA VAL A 142 19.17 1.15 13.39
C VAL A 142 17.65 1.07 13.29
N LYS A 143 16.98 2.23 13.26
CA LYS A 143 15.52 2.32 13.09
C LYS A 143 15.05 1.73 11.76
N LEU A 144 15.73 2.10 10.66
CA LEU A 144 15.44 1.54 9.33
C LEU A 144 15.61 0.01 9.31
N ARG A 145 16.71 -0.50 9.90
CA ARG A 145 16.99 -1.93 9.97
C ARG A 145 15.92 -2.68 10.76
N THR A 146 15.52 -2.15 11.93
CA THR A 146 14.47 -2.75 12.76
C THR A 146 13.13 -2.76 12.01
N MET A 147 12.78 -1.65 11.36
CA MET A 147 11.58 -1.53 10.54
C MET A 147 11.51 -2.62 9.47
N LEU A 148 12.55 -2.73 8.63
CA LEU A 148 12.57 -3.61 7.46
C LEU A 148 12.67 -5.10 7.81
N ILE A 149 13.38 -5.46 8.88
CA ILE A 149 13.74 -6.86 9.17
C ILE A 149 12.88 -7.46 10.29
N ARG A 150 12.54 -6.67 11.33
CA ARG A 150 11.93 -7.20 12.55
C ARG A 150 10.44 -6.92 12.63
N THR A 151 10.05 -5.66 12.55
CA THR A 151 8.70 -5.22 12.91
C THR A 151 7.74 -5.27 11.71
N HIS A 152 8.11 -4.67 10.58
CA HIS A 152 7.15 -4.34 9.51
C HIS A 152 7.30 -5.22 8.25
N MET A 153 8.10 -6.29 8.32
CA MET A 153 8.33 -7.18 7.18
C MET A 153 7.06 -7.92 6.74
N HIS A 154 6.24 -8.37 7.70
CA HIS A 154 5.00 -9.08 7.41
C HIS A 154 3.96 -8.15 6.78
N ASP A 155 3.73 -7.01 7.41
CA ASP A 155 2.84 -5.96 6.88
C ASP A 155 3.24 -5.52 5.46
N LEU A 156 4.53 -5.29 5.19
CA LEU A 156 5.00 -4.98 3.83
C LEU A 156 4.64 -6.08 2.81
N LYS A 157 4.63 -7.36 3.21
CA LYS A 157 4.21 -8.47 2.34
C LYS A 157 2.70 -8.45 2.13
N ASP A 158 1.94 -8.25 3.20
CA ASP A 158 0.48 -8.28 3.18
C ASP A 158 -0.06 -7.14 2.32
N ILE A 159 0.44 -5.91 2.47
CA ILE A 159 0.10 -4.78 1.59
C ILE A 159 0.49 -5.06 0.13
N THR A 160 1.64 -5.69 -0.10
CA THR A 160 2.06 -6.03 -1.48
C THR A 160 1.11 -7.05 -2.12
N SER A 161 0.66 -8.04 -1.36
CA SER A 161 -0.31 -9.04 -1.81
C SER A 161 -1.69 -8.43 -2.02
N ASP A 162 -2.23 -7.79 -0.98
CA ASP A 162 -3.65 -7.50 -0.89
C ASP A 162 -4.03 -6.17 -1.54
N CYS A 163 -3.08 -5.24 -1.65
CA CYS A 163 -3.29 -3.98 -2.34
C CYS A 163 -2.62 -3.98 -3.72
N HIS A 164 -1.29 -4.09 -3.77
CA HIS A 164 -0.56 -3.85 -5.03
C HIS A 164 -0.82 -4.94 -6.08
N TYR A 165 -0.79 -6.20 -5.69
CA TYR A 165 -1.03 -7.31 -6.62
C TYR A 165 -2.52 -7.40 -7.03
N GLU A 166 -3.45 -7.19 -6.09
CA GLU A 166 -4.89 -7.12 -6.40
C GLU A 166 -5.22 -6.01 -7.39
N ASN A 167 -4.67 -4.80 -7.19
CA ASN A 167 -4.84 -3.67 -8.11
C ASN A 167 -4.28 -3.99 -9.50
N TYR A 168 -3.09 -4.58 -9.57
CA TYR A 168 -2.50 -5.02 -10.83
C TYR A 168 -3.35 -6.09 -11.52
N ARG A 169 -3.89 -7.05 -10.76
CA ARG A 169 -4.75 -8.11 -11.29
C ARG A 169 -6.05 -7.54 -11.86
N ALA A 170 -6.71 -6.64 -11.13
CA ALA A 170 -7.91 -5.95 -11.58
C ALA A 170 -7.66 -5.18 -12.89
N LEU A 171 -6.54 -4.44 -12.97
CA LEU A 171 -6.16 -3.70 -14.18
C LEU A 171 -5.89 -4.63 -15.38
N CYS A 172 -5.21 -5.76 -15.15
CA CYS A 172 -4.97 -6.76 -16.19
C CYS A 172 -6.26 -7.33 -16.74
N ILE A 173 -7.18 -7.74 -15.85
CA ILE A 173 -8.49 -8.28 -16.24
C ILE A 173 -9.26 -7.23 -17.04
N GLN A 174 -9.34 -5.99 -16.56
CA GLN A 174 -10.02 -4.90 -17.27
C GLN A 174 -9.44 -4.67 -18.67
N THR A 175 -8.12 -4.70 -18.80
CA THR A 175 -7.42 -4.52 -20.08
C THR A 175 -7.73 -5.66 -21.04
N MET A 176 -7.72 -6.91 -20.56
CA MET A 176 -8.06 -8.08 -21.37
C MET A 176 -9.51 -8.03 -21.84
N THR A 177 -10.46 -7.75 -20.94
CA THR A 177 -11.89 -7.62 -21.28
C THR A 177 -12.12 -6.48 -22.28
N SER A 178 -11.40 -5.36 -22.15
CA SER A 178 -11.50 -4.24 -23.08
C SER A 178 -10.96 -4.59 -24.48
N LYS A 179 -9.86 -5.34 -24.56
CA LYS A 179 -9.30 -5.82 -25.84
C LYS A 179 -10.22 -6.85 -26.51
N MET A 180 -10.77 -7.80 -25.75
CA MET A 180 -11.76 -8.75 -26.28
C MET A 180 -13.02 -8.06 -26.82
N ASN A 181 -13.45 -6.96 -26.19
CA ASN A 181 -14.57 -6.15 -26.68
C ASN A 181 -14.20 -5.27 -27.89
N ALA A 182 -12.93 -4.89 -28.05
CA ALA A 182 -12.44 -4.14 -29.20
C ALA A 182 -12.23 -5.04 -30.43
N ASP A 183 -11.70 -6.25 -30.24
CA ASP A 183 -11.51 -7.24 -31.32
C ASP A 183 -12.86 -7.72 -31.88
N LYS A 184 -13.90 -7.84 -31.02
CA LYS A 184 -15.29 -8.08 -31.46
C LYS A 184 -15.89 -6.97 -32.33
N ARG A 185 -15.29 -5.76 -32.37
CA ARG A 185 -15.78 -4.64 -33.20
C ARG A 185 -15.07 -4.50 -34.54
N VAL A 186 -13.96 -5.23 -34.80
CA VAL A 186 -13.15 -5.03 -36.01
C VAL A 186 -13.29 -6.17 -37.04
N GLU A 187 -13.76 -7.37 -36.66
CA GLU A 187 -14.09 -8.41 -37.63
C GLU A 187 -15.61 -8.49 -37.89
N SER A 188 -16.06 -7.77 -38.92
CA SER A 188 -17.17 -8.27 -39.73
C SER A 188 -16.95 -7.92 -41.21
N PRO A 189 -16.75 -8.95 -42.02
CA PRO A 189 -17.69 -9.23 -43.12
C PRO A 189 -18.26 -10.65 -42.98
N ILE A 190 -19.52 -10.74 -42.49
CA ILE A 190 -20.60 -11.75 -42.63
C ILE A 190 -20.22 -13.07 -43.38
N PRO A 191 -20.55 -14.31 -42.91
CA PRO A 191 -21.87 -14.73 -42.38
C PRO A 191 -21.89 -15.44 -41.03
N ILE A 192 -23.05 -15.25 -40.37
CA ILE A 192 -23.44 -15.64 -39.02
C ILE A 192 -23.35 -17.17 -38.84
N LEU A 193 -22.45 -17.61 -37.97
CA LEU A 193 -22.61 -18.84 -37.18
C LEU A 193 -22.81 -18.40 -35.72
N PRO A 194 -23.97 -18.69 -35.10
CA PRO A 194 -24.31 -18.13 -33.79
C PRO A 194 -23.58 -18.88 -32.68
N LEU A 195 -22.64 -18.20 -32.01
CA LEU A 195 -22.19 -18.60 -30.68
C LEU A 195 -22.73 -17.58 -29.66
N SER A 196 -23.86 -17.98 -29.07
CA SER A 196 -24.51 -17.50 -27.83
C SER A 196 -24.00 -16.18 -27.24
N THR A 197 -24.57 -15.08 -27.75
CA THR A 197 -24.98 -13.97 -26.88
C THR A 197 -25.88 -14.52 -25.76
N PRO A 198 -25.92 -13.90 -24.56
CA PRO A 198 -26.93 -14.28 -23.58
C PRO A 198 -28.28 -14.21 -24.29
N ASP A 199 -28.98 -15.35 -24.29
CA ASP A 199 -30.19 -15.57 -25.07
C ASP A 199 -31.19 -14.45 -24.76
N VAL A 200 -31.93 -13.96 -25.77
CA VAL A 200 -32.98 -12.94 -25.56
C VAL A 200 -34.02 -13.46 -24.56
N GLU A 201 -34.16 -14.78 -24.45
CA GLU A 201 -34.92 -15.43 -23.38
C GLU A 201 -34.33 -15.20 -21.99
N THR A 202 -33.01 -15.27 -21.82
CA THR A 202 -32.35 -15.01 -20.52
C THR A 202 -32.50 -13.55 -20.07
N GLU A 203 -32.41 -12.58 -20.99
CA GLU A 203 -32.69 -11.18 -20.66
C GLU A 203 -34.17 -10.94 -20.32
N LYS A 204 -35.09 -11.57 -21.04
CA LYS A 204 -36.53 -11.52 -20.69
C LYS A 204 -36.80 -12.14 -19.33
N LEU A 205 -36.13 -13.24 -19.00
CA LEU A 205 -36.28 -13.94 -17.73
C LEU A 205 -35.71 -13.14 -16.56
N ILE A 206 -34.58 -12.45 -16.76
CA ILE A 206 -34.00 -11.53 -15.78
C ILE A 206 -34.97 -10.36 -15.54
N LYS A 207 -35.50 -9.76 -16.61
CA LYS A 207 -36.44 -8.64 -16.51
C LYS A 207 -37.76 -9.04 -15.81
N MET A 208 -38.30 -10.21 -16.11
CA MET A 208 -39.48 -10.74 -15.41
C MET A 208 -39.20 -11.00 -13.93
N LYS A 209 -38.03 -11.53 -13.57
CA LYS A 209 -37.65 -11.72 -12.16
C LYS A 209 -37.46 -10.40 -11.43
N ASP A 210 -36.87 -9.39 -12.06
CA ASP A 210 -36.70 -8.06 -11.47
C ASP A 210 -38.07 -7.38 -11.23
N ASP A 211 -39.02 -7.53 -12.16
CA ASP A 211 -40.38 -7.02 -12.01
C ASP A 211 -41.14 -7.74 -10.87
N GLU A 212 -40.98 -9.07 -10.74
CA GLU A 212 -41.58 -9.86 -9.67
C GLU A 212 -41.00 -9.51 -8.29
N VAL A 213 -39.68 -9.35 -8.19
CA VAL A 213 -39.00 -8.91 -6.96
C VAL A 213 -39.46 -7.51 -6.56
N SER A 214 -39.58 -6.58 -7.52
CA SER A 214 -40.09 -5.23 -7.26
C SER A 214 -41.54 -5.24 -6.76
N GLY A 215 -42.38 -6.13 -7.30
CA GLY A 215 -43.75 -6.34 -6.82
C GLY A 215 -43.80 -6.87 -5.39
N CYS A 216 -42.96 -7.87 -5.07
CA CYS A 216 -42.89 -8.46 -3.74
C CYS A 216 -42.43 -7.43 -2.68
N LEU A 217 -41.43 -6.60 -3.02
CA LEU A 217 -40.96 -5.49 -2.18
C LEU A 217 -42.06 -4.47 -1.87
N ARG A 218 -42.88 -4.10 -2.87
CA ARG A 218 -44.01 -3.17 -2.65
C ARG A 218 -45.08 -3.76 -1.73
N LEU A 219 -45.39 -5.05 -1.92
CA LEU A 219 -46.38 -5.72 -1.08
C LEU A 219 -45.88 -5.88 0.37
N ASN A 220 -44.58 -6.15 0.55
CA ASN A 220 -43.96 -6.23 1.87
C ASN A 220 -43.99 -4.87 2.59
N ASN A 221 -43.67 -3.78 1.89
CA ASN A 221 -43.77 -2.43 2.45
C ASN A 221 -45.21 -2.06 2.81
N ALA A 222 -46.19 -2.40 1.98
CA ALA A 222 -47.61 -2.15 2.27
C ALA A 222 -48.09 -2.96 3.50
N LEU A 223 -47.65 -4.21 3.65
CA LEU A 223 -47.93 -5.02 4.83
C LEU A 223 -47.27 -4.45 6.09
N GLN A 224 -46.05 -3.93 6.00
CA GLN A 224 -45.41 -3.22 7.11
C GLN A 224 -46.18 -1.95 7.51
N GLU A 225 -46.69 -1.17 6.56
CA GLU A 225 -47.54 0.00 6.87
C GLU A 225 -48.86 -0.39 7.53
N VAL A 226 -49.49 -1.48 7.10
CA VAL A 226 -50.73 -1.97 7.72
C VAL A 226 -50.47 -2.48 9.15
N LEU A 227 -49.37 -3.21 9.38
CA LEU A 227 -48.97 -3.62 10.72
C LEU A 227 -48.66 -2.40 11.61
N HIS A 228 -47.96 -1.40 11.09
CA HIS A 228 -47.66 -0.18 11.83
C HIS A 228 -48.92 0.64 12.19
N ASN A 229 -49.92 0.65 11.29
CA ASN A 229 -51.21 1.29 11.56
C ASN A 229 -52.09 0.48 12.51
N GLN A 230 -52.01 -0.86 12.50
CA GLN A 230 -52.71 -1.71 13.47
C GLN A 230 -52.12 -1.59 14.89
N ASP A 231 -50.79 -1.47 15.02
CA ASP A 231 -50.14 -1.22 16.31
C ASP A 231 -50.47 0.18 16.88
N ALA A 232 -50.79 1.15 16.00
CA ALA A 232 -51.20 2.49 16.40
C ALA A 232 -52.67 2.58 16.85
N ASP A 233 -53.56 1.74 16.31
CA ASP A 233 -54.98 1.66 16.71
C ASP A 233 -55.21 0.82 17.99
N VAL A 234 -54.30 -0.11 18.32
CA VAL A 234 -54.37 -0.93 19.55
C VAL A 234 -53.88 -0.16 20.80
N ASN A 235 -53.14 0.94 20.63
CA ASN A 235 -52.60 1.77 21.72
C ASN A 235 -53.44 3.05 22.01
N ARG A 236 -54.71 3.08 21.59
CA ARG A 236 -55.71 4.10 21.95
C ARG A 236 -56.85 3.50 22.76
#